data_AF-A0A7X6VEH0-F1
#
_entry.id   AF-A0A7X6VEH0-F1
#
_cell.length_a   1.000
_cell.length_b   1.000
_cell.length_c   1.000
_cell.angle_alpha   90.00
_cell.angle_beta   90.00
_cell.angle_gamma   90.00
#
_symmetry.space_group_name_H-M   'P 1'
#
loop_
_entity.id
_entity.type
_entity.pdbx_description
1 polymer ?
#
loop_
_entity_poly.entity_id
_entity_poly.type
_entity_poly.pdbx_seq_one_letter_code
_entity_poly.pdbx_strand_id
1 'polypeptide(L)'
;IMPIFNARIKTMTARSGCSIPANLVLMIDKYQDSPEDLKKAGEEYAAYMIRELLDGGAPGIHLYTMNKLESTKNILKLAGLR
;
A
#
# COMPACT_ATOMS: atom_id res chain seq x y z
N ILE A 1 8.14 1.12 0.14
CA ILE A 1 6.68 1.00 0.34
C ILE A 1 6.05 0.51 -0.94
N MET A 2 5.31 -0.59 -0.86
CA MET A 2 4.59 -1.18 -1.99
C MET A 2 3.09 -0.97 -1.76
N PRO A 3 2.40 -0.18 -2.60
CA PRO A 3 0.97 0.00 -2.49
C PRO A 3 0.22 -1.22 -3.02
N ILE A 4 -0.91 -1.51 -2.38
CA ILE A 4 -1.68 -2.73 -2.65
C ILE A 4 -2.77 -2.41 -3.63
N PHE A 5 -2.69 -3.07 -4.78
CA PHE A 5 -3.61 -2.80 -5.87
C PHE A 5 -4.45 -3.99 -6.29
N ASN A 6 -4.16 -5.19 -5.77
CA ASN A 6 -4.88 -6.42 -6.06
C ASN A 6 -4.47 -7.55 -5.12
N ALA A 7 -5.25 -8.63 -5.13
CA ALA A 7 -4.95 -9.88 -4.43
C ALA A 7 -3.63 -10.55 -4.88
N ARG A 8 -2.97 -10.09 -5.95
CA ARG A 8 -1.67 -10.64 -6.39
C ARG A 8 -0.57 -10.42 -5.37
N ILE A 9 -0.76 -9.55 -4.39
CA ILE A 9 0.22 -9.39 -3.31
C ILE A 9 0.39 -10.69 -2.51
N LYS A 10 -0.67 -11.50 -2.35
CA LYS A 10 -0.55 -12.84 -1.72
C LYS A 10 0.44 -13.72 -2.48
N THR A 11 0.36 -13.74 -3.81
CA THR A 11 1.26 -14.51 -4.68
C THR A 11 2.68 -13.94 -4.72
N MET A 12 2.81 -12.61 -4.76
CA MET A 12 4.11 -11.92 -4.77
C MET A 12 4.85 -12.21 -3.47
N THR A 13 4.16 -12.04 -2.33
CA THR A 13 4.74 -12.25 -1.02
C THR A 13 5.07 -13.73 -0.75
N ALA A 14 4.23 -14.66 -1.22
CA ALA A 14 4.54 -16.08 -1.18
C ALA A 14 5.83 -16.43 -1.95
N ARG A 15 6.14 -15.69 -3.02
CA ARG A 15 7.40 -15.84 -3.77
C ARG A 15 8.58 -15.12 -3.12
N SER A 16 8.33 -14.00 -2.45
CA SER A 16 9.37 -13.19 -1.81
C SER A 16 9.76 -13.70 -0.42
N GLY A 17 9.02 -14.65 0.17
CA GLY A 17 9.24 -15.14 1.54
C GLY A 17 9.02 -14.05 2.61
N CYS A 18 8.38 -12.94 2.25
CA CYS A 18 8.13 -11.84 3.17
C CYS A 18 6.86 -12.13 3.99
N SER A 19 6.77 -11.64 5.22
CA SER A 19 5.54 -11.77 6.01
C SER A 19 4.61 -10.63 5.70
N ILE A 20 3.38 -10.91 5.23
CA ILE A 20 2.35 -9.89 5.07
C ILE A 20 1.82 -9.51 6.46
N PRO A 21 1.78 -8.22 6.84
CA PRO A 21 1.16 -7.81 8.10
C PRO A 21 -0.32 -8.23 8.15
N ALA A 22 -0.78 -8.72 9.31
CA ALA A 22 -2.12 -9.29 9.46
C ALA A 22 -3.25 -8.29 9.10
N ASN A 23 -3.10 -7.02 9.47
CA ASN A 23 -4.04 -5.95 9.13
C ASN A 23 -4.25 -5.81 7.61
N LEU A 24 -3.21 -6.11 6.85
CA LEU A 24 -3.22 -6.04 5.39
C LEU A 24 -3.95 -7.23 4.77
N VAL A 25 -3.74 -8.42 5.33
CA VAL A 25 -4.47 -9.63 4.93
C VAL A 25 -5.96 -9.43 5.17
N LEU A 26 -6.34 -8.90 6.33
CA LEU A 26 -7.74 -8.59 6.69
C LEU A 26 -8.35 -7.56 5.74
N MET A 27 -7.62 -6.51 5.39
CA MET A 27 -8.09 -5.51 4.42
C MET A 27 -8.30 -6.14 3.03
N ILE A 28 -7.35 -6.94 2.54
CA ILE A 28 -7.46 -7.61 1.24
C ILE A 28 -8.64 -8.58 1.22
N ASP A 29 -8.85 -9.31 2.32
CA ASP A 29 -9.96 -10.27 2.45
C ASP A 29 -11.32 -9.57 2.46
N LYS A 30 -11.43 -8.45 3.18
CA LYS A 30 -12.64 -7.63 3.29
C LYS A 30 -13.07 -6.99 1.96
N TYR A 31 -12.12 -6.63 1.11
CA TYR A 31 -12.37 -5.96 -0.18
C TYR A 31 -12.08 -6.86 -1.39
N GLN A 32 -12.02 -8.18 -1.21
CA GLN A 32 -11.67 -9.11 -2.31
C GLN A 32 -12.66 -9.06 -3.48
N ASP A 33 -13.95 -8.81 -3.19
CA ASP A 33 -15.03 -8.73 -4.17
C ASP A 33 -15.12 -7.37 -4.87
N SER A 34 -14.43 -6.34 -4.36
CA SER A 34 -14.52 -4.95 -4.84
C SER A 34 -13.13 -4.39 -5.13
N PRO A 35 -12.60 -4.57 -6.36
CA PRO A 35 -11.26 -4.11 -6.73
C PRO A 35 -11.07 -2.58 -6.63
N GLU A 36 -12.15 -1.80 -6.77
CA GLU A 36 -12.10 -0.34 -6.62
C GLU A 36 -11.93 0.08 -5.15
N ASP A 37 -12.66 -0.56 -4.23
CA ASP A 37 -12.54 -0.29 -2.79
C ASP A 37 -11.20 -0.80 -2.24
N LEU A 38 -10.73 -1.96 -2.70
CA LEU A 38 -9.41 -2.47 -2.34
C LEU A 38 -8.29 -1.52 -2.77
N LYS A 39 -8.44 -0.87 -3.94
CA LYS A 39 -7.49 0.14 -4.42
C LYS A 39 -7.50 1.37 -3.50
N LYS A 40 -8.67 1.91 -3.14
CA LYS A 40 -8.77 3.07 -2.22
C LYS A 40 -8.19 2.74 -0.85
N ALA A 41 -8.59 1.61 -0.27
CA ALA A 41 -8.10 1.16 1.03
C ALA A 41 -6.59 0.92 1.02
N GLY A 42 -6.05 0.35 -0.07
CA GLY A 42 -4.62 0.16 -0.27
C GLY A 42 -3.83 1.46 -0.39
N GLU A 43 -4.42 2.50 -1.02
CA GLU A 43 -3.82 3.84 -1.12
C GLU A 43 -3.78 4.54 0.25
N GLU A 44 -4.87 4.48 1.02
CA GLU A 44 -4.93 5.02 2.39
C GLU A 44 -3.94 4.30 3.32
N TYR A 45 -3.87 2.96 3.24
CA TYR A 45 -2.94 2.19 4.04
C TYR A 45 -1.48 2.51 3.71
N ALA A 46 -1.14 2.66 2.42
CA ALA A 46 0.20 3.05 2.00
C ALA A 46 0.55 4.45 2.50
N ALA A 47 -0.39 5.40 2.47
CA ALA A 47 -0.19 6.75 3.00
C ALA A 47 -0.01 6.77 4.53
N TYR A 48 -0.76 5.94 5.26
CA TYR A 48 -0.59 5.77 6.70
C TYR A 48 0.81 5.22 7.03
N MET A 49 1.24 4.15 6.36
CA MET A 49 2.60 3.59 6.54
C MET A 49 3.70 4.59 6.20
N ILE A 50 3.51 5.40 5.15
CA ILE A 50 4.43 6.48 4.81
C ILE A 50 4.58 7.43 6.00
N ARG A 51 3.45 7.88 6.57
CA ARG A 51 3.44 8.83 7.66
C ARG A 51 4.07 8.25 8.92
N GLU A 52 3.73 7.02 9.31
CA GLU A 52 4.37 6.37 10.46
C GLU A 52 5.89 6.24 10.31
N LEU A 53 6.37 5.95 9.10
CA LEU A 53 7.82 5.88 8.86
C LEU A 53 8.47 7.27 8.94
N LEU A 54 7.84 8.30 8.39
CA LEU A 54 8.34 9.67 8.47
C LEU A 54 8.34 10.20 9.91
N ASP A 55 7.25 9.98 10.64
CA ASP A 55 7.10 10.35 12.06
C ASP A 55 8.09 9.57 12.93
N GLY A 56 8.41 8.33 12.55
CA GLY A 56 9.47 7.50 13.13
C GLY A 56 10.90 7.96 12.79
N GLY A 57 11.07 9.06 12.04
CA GLY A 57 12.37 9.64 11.70
C GLY A 57 13.04 9.05 10.46
N ALA A 58 12.30 8.34 9.59
CA ALA A 58 12.87 7.84 8.35
C ALA A 58 13.37 9.01 7.46
N PRO A 59 14.58 8.93 6.89
CA PRO A 59 15.16 10.01 6.10
C PRO A 59 14.52 10.16 4.70
N GLY A 60 13.71 9.20 4.28
CA GLY A 60 13.08 9.19 2.97
C GLY A 60 12.35 7.87 2.70
N ILE A 61 11.57 7.85 1.62
CA ILE A 61 10.72 6.71 1.28
C ILE A 61 10.87 6.37 -0.19
N HIS A 62 11.06 5.09 -0.49
CA HIS A 62 11.01 4.55 -1.84
C HIS A 62 9.62 3.94 -2.09
N LEU A 63 8.85 4.50 -3.02
CA LEU A 63 7.52 3.99 -3.38
C LEU A 63 7.58 3.21 -4.71
N TYR A 64 7.12 1.96 -4.70
CA TYR A 64 6.97 1.16 -5.92
C TYR A 64 5.62 1.49 -6.58
N THR A 65 5.66 2.28 -7.65
CA THR A 65 4.44 2.80 -8.32
C THR A 65 3.67 1.74 -9.10
N MET A 66 4.28 0.59 -9.42
CA MET A 66 3.67 -0.51 -10.19
C MET A 66 3.03 -0.04 -11.51
N ASN A 67 3.63 0.96 -12.16
CA ASN A 67 3.13 1.62 -13.38
C ASN A 67 1.74 2.27 -13.23
N LYS A 68 1.31 2.59 -12.00
CA LYS A 68 0.03 3.25 -11.68
C LYS A 68 0.28 4.67 -11.14
N LEU A 69 0.35 5.63 -12.06
CA LEU A 69 0.60 7.04 -11.73
C LEU A 69 -0.50 7.66 -10.87
N GLU A 70 -1.77 7.43 -11.20
CA GLU A 70 -2.89 8.05 -10.47
C GLU A 70 -2.92 7.65 -9.00
N SER A 71 -2.77 6.36 -8.72
CA SER A 71 -2.69 5.86 -7.35
C SER A 71 -1.50 6.41 -6.60
N THR A 72 -0.34 6.49 -7.25
CA THR A 72 0.88 7.06 -6.66
C THR A 72 0.67 8.51 -6.25
N LYS A 73 0.05 9.33 -7.12
CA LYS A 73 -0.28 10.72 -6.80
C LYS A 73 -1.25 10.81 -5.63
N ASN A 74 -2.24 9.92 -5.57
CA ASN A 74 -3.22 9.92 -4.49
C ASN A 74 -2.57 9.57 -3.14
N ILE A 75 -1.69 8.56 -3.13
CA ILE A 75 -0.91 8.15 -1.95
C ILE A 75 -0.02 9.29 -1.45
N LEU A 76 0.72 9.95 -2.35
CA LEU A 76 1.57 11.10 -2.00
C LEU A 76 0.75 12.23 -1.37
N LYS A 77 -0.39 12.56 -1.98
CA LYS A 77 -1.31 13.58 -1.48
C LYS A 77 -1.87 13.24 -0.09
N LEU A 78 -2.30 11.99 0.12
CA LEU A 78 -2.78 11.50 1.42
C LEU A 78 -1.66 11.51 2.48
N ALA A 79 -0.45 11.14 2.08
CA ALA A 79 0.75 11.18 2.90
C ALA A 79 1.21 12.61 3.24
N GLY A 80 0.64 13.64 2.60
CA GLY A 80 1.02 15.04 2.82
C GLY A 80 2.33 15.44 2.12
N LEU A 81 2.79 14.61 1.19
CA LEU A 81 3.95 14.86 0.35
C LEU A 81 3.47 15.52 -0.95
N ARG A 82 4.12 16.62 -1.34
CA ARG A 82 3.69 17.47 -2.47
C ARG A 82 4.54 17.26 -3.70
#